data_AF-G0HC15-F1
#
_entry.id   AF-G0HC15-F1
#
_cell.length_a   1.000
_cell.length_b   1.000
_cell.length_c   1.000
_cell.angle_alpha   90.00
_cell.angle_beta   90.00
_cell.angle_gamma   90.00
#
_symmetry.space_group_name_H-M   'P 1'
#
loop_
_entity.id
_entity.type
_entity.pdbx_description
1 polymer ?
#
loop_
_entity_poly.entity_id
_entity_poly.type
_entity_poly.pdbx_seq_one_letter_code
_entity_poly.pdbx_strand_id
1 'polypeptide(L)'
;MHRDHGRVGFAADSVNPTTGTACYSTDRLQQIGAPAGVRALPPWCDRGQPPEPCSIDALHRTAGTGDLDTLIWCDGLWMRAGQWQTDNVRNFYLGGYLWRDFPADGTSEATGYPCYTQGRLDREDVPAGLRAYLMVCEDAR
;
A
#
# COMPACT_ATOMS: atom_id res chain seq x y z
N MET A 1 -48.98 -2.54 17.35
CA MET A 1 -47.68 -2.74 18.02
C MET A 1 -46.61 -2.77 16.96
N HIS A 2 -45.99 -1.63 16.67
CA HIS A 2 -44.85 -1.55 15.75
C HIS A 2 -43.60 -1.89 16.57
N ARG A 3 -42.98 -3.04 16.30
CA ARG A 3 -41.66 -3.36 16.87
C ARG A 3 -40.64 -2.73 15.94
N ASP A 4 -40.09 -1.59 16.33
CA ASP A 4 -38.86 -1.11 15.73
C ASP A 4 -37.79 -2.18 15.95
N HIS A 5 -37.36 -2.83 14.87
CA HIS A 5 -36.16 -3.66 14.87
C HIS A 5 -34.97 -2.71 14.93
N GLY A 6 -34.74 -2.12 16.11
CA GLY A 6 -33.54 -1.34 16.39
C GLY A 6 -32.34 -2.21 16.06
N ARG A 7 -31.63 -1.88 14.97
CA ARG A 7 -30.32 -2.49 14.71
C ARG A 7 -29.45 -2.12 15.90
N VAL A 8 -29.11 -3.12 16.72
CA VAL A 8 -28.03 -2.96 17.69
C VAL A 8 -26.77 -2.81 16.85
N GLY A 9 -26.35 -1.56 16.61
CA GLY A 9 -25.07 -1.26 16.01
C GLY A 9 -24.00 -1.58 17.04
N PHE A 10 -23.32 -2.71 16.89
CA PHE A 10 -22.14 -2.98 17.68
C PHE A 10 -21.03 -2.05 17.20
N ALA A 11 -20.38 -1.35 18.11
CA ALA A 11 -19.17 -0.62 17.76
C ALA A 11 -18.13 -1.64 17.25
N ALA A 12 -17.67 -1.42 16.02
CA ALA A 12 -16.52 -2.10 15.47
C ALA A 12 -15.28 -1.78 16.32
N ASP A 13 -14.40 -2.77 16.46
CA ASP A 13 -13.11 -2.59 17.14
C ASP A 13 -12.00 -2.21 16.15
N SER A 14 -12.27 -2.29 14.84
CA SER A 14 -11.34 -1.88 13.80
C SER A 14 -12.04 -1.53 12.47
N VAL A 15 -11.25 -1.17 11.46
CA VAL A 15 -11.69 -0.86 10.10
C VAL A 15 -10.82 -1.64 9.12
N ASN A 16 -11.43 -2.22 8.09
CA ASN A 16 -10.73 -2.89 7.00
C ASN A 16 -9.81 -1.88 6.31
N PRO A 17 -8.49 -2.08 6.31
CA PRO A 17 -7.57 -1.13 5.69
C PRO A 17 -7.70 -1.07 4.16
N THR A 18 -8.23 -2.13 3.52
CA THR A 18 -8.43 -2.20 2.06
C THR A 18 -9.72 -1.51 1.61
N THR A 19 -10.79 -1.56 2.39
CA THR A 19 -12.13 -1.08 1.97
C THR A 19 -12.69 0.07 2.80
N GLY A 20 -12.04 0.44 3.90
CA GLY A 20 -12.55 1.46 4.84
C GLY A 20 -13.82 1.03 5.58
N THR A 21 -14.20 -0.24 5.50
CA THR A 21 -15.43 -0.76 6.14
C THR A 21 -15.16 -1.18 7.59
N ALA A 22 -16.12 -0.92 8.47
CA ALA A 22 -16.04 -1.32 9.88
C ALA A 22 -15.88 -2.85 10.01
N CYS A 23 -14.95 -3.30 10.85
CA CYS A 23 -14.59 -4.70 11.01
C CYS A 23 -14.59 -5.13 12.49
N TYR A 24 -14.66 -6.44 12.70
CA TYR A 24 -14.75 -7.05 14.03
C TYR A 24 -13.68 -8.14 14.16
N SER A 25 -12.84 -8.08 15.20
CA SER A 25 -11.93 -9.17 15.55
C SER A 25 -12.70 -10.43 16.00
N THR A 26 -12.04 -11.60 15.96
CA THR A 26 -12.62 -12.83 16.51
C THR A 26 -13.01 -12.67 17.98
N ASP A 27 -12.18 -12.02 18.79
CA ASP A 27 -12.45 -11.78 20.22
C ASP A 27 -13.69 -10.91 20.41
N ARG A 28 -13.84 -9.86 19.59
CA ARG A 28 -15.02 -8.99 19.60
C ARG A 28 -16.28 -9.76 19.19
N LEU A 29 -16.20 -10.58 18.16
CA LEU A 29 -17.32 -11.43 17.71
C LEU A 29 -17.72 -12.45 18.78
N GLN A 30 -16.75 -12.99 19.54
CA GLN A 30 -17.02 -13.88 20.66
C GLN A 30 -17.67 -13.14 21.83
N GLN A 31 -17.19 -11.94 22.18
CA GLN A 31 -17.72 -11.11 23.26
C GLN A 31 -19.18 -10.70 23.04
N ILE A 32 -19.54 -10.38 21.79
CA ILE A 32 -20.93 -10.00 21.44
C ILE A 32 -21.83 -11.21 21.17
N GLY A 33 -21.32 -12.44 21.33
CA GLY A 33 -22.09 -13.66 21.14
C GLY A 33 -22.52 -13.90 19.68
N ALA A 34 -21.71 -13.51 18.70
CA ALA A 34 -22.06 -13.63 17.29
C ALA A 34 -22.36 -15.10 16.90
N PRO A 35 -23.35 -15.37 16.03
CA PRO A 35 -23.67 -16.73 15.59
C PRO A 35 -22.46 -17.42 14.95
N ALA A 36 -22.39 -18.76 15.05
CA ALA A 36 -21.29 -19.53 14.47
C ALA A 36 -21.10 -19.27 12.96
N GLY A 37 -22.20 -19.09 12.21
CA GLY A 37 -22.13 -18.73 10.80
C GLY A 37 -21.51 -17.36 10.52
N VAL A 38 -21.67 -16.39 11.43
CA VAL A 38 -21.04 -15.07 11.35
C VAL A 38 -19.57 -15.13 11.75
N ARG A 39 -19.23 -15.96 12.76
CA ARG A 39 -17.85 -16.24 13.17
C ARG A 39 -17.06 -17.08 12.15
N ALA A 40 -17.77 -17.83 11.29
CA ALA A 40 -17.19 -18.64 10.22
C ALA A 40 -16.98 -17.85 8.92
N LEU A 41 -17.55 -16.64 8.80
CA LEU A 41 -17.08 -15.68 7.80
C LEU A 41 -15.65 -15.29 8.21
N PRO A 42 -14.69 -15.18 7.27
CA PRO A 42 -13.34 -14.79 7.62
C PRO A 42 -13.41 -13.50 8.44
N PRO A 43 -12.84 -13.43 9.66
CA PRO A 43 -12.79 -12.19 10.42
C PRO A 43 -12.02 -11.16 9.61
N TRP A 44 -12.66 -10.04 9.28
CA TRP A 44 -12.08 -9.04 8.37
C TRP A 44 -10.85 -8.33 8.97
N CYS A 45 -10.55 -8.57 10.25
CA CYS A 45 -9.37 -8.09 10.96
C CYS A 45 -8.24 -9.13 11.10
N ASP A 46 -8.54 -10.44 11.14
CA ASP A 46 -7.52 -11.47 11.49
C ASP A 46 -6.82 -12.08 10.28
N ARG A 47 -6.90 -11.47 9.09
CA ARG A 47 -5.94 -11.74 8.00
C ARG A 47 -4.60 -11.06 8.29
N GLY A 48 -3.99 -11.44 9.42
CA GLY A 48 -2.70 -10.98 9.90
C GLY A 48 -2.64 -9.48 10.13
N GLN A 49 -1.63 -9.02 10.86
CA GLN A 49 -1.20 -7.63 10.69
C GLN A 49 -1.04 -7.35 9.18
N PRO A 50 -1.37 -6.12 8.69
CA PRO A 50 -0.96 -5.75 7.36
C PRO A 50 0.53 -6.10 7.21
N PRO A 51 0.93 -6.76 6.10
CA PRO A 51 2.29 -7.21 5.92
C PRO A 51 3.20 -6.01 6.14
N GLU A 52 4.36 -6.27 6.74
CA GLU A 52 5.37 -5.24 6.96
C GLU A 52 5.52 -4.42 5.68
N PRO A 53 5.38 -3.08 5.72
CA PRO A 53 5.27 -2.26 4.52
C PRO A 53 6.39 -2.56 3.53
N CYS A 54 7.60 -2.79 4.06
CA CYS A 54 8.78 -3.18 3.32
C CYS A 54 8.84 -4.68 2.99
N SER A 55 7.83 -5.21 2.30
CA SER A 55 7.83 -6.59 1.79
C SER A 55 7.22 -6.69 0.39
N ILE A 56 7.66 -7.68 -0.39
CA ILE A 56 7.07 -7.97 -1.71
C ILE A 56 5.61 -8.40 -1.57
N ASP A 57 5.28 -9.17 -0.53
CA ASP A 57 3.89 -9.54 -0.23
C ASP A 57 2.99 -8.31 0.02
N ALA A 58 3.51 -7.26 0.66
CA ALA A 58 2.79 -5.99 0.80
C ALA A 58 2.61 -5.28 -0.55
N LEU A 59 3.66 -5.26 -1.37
CA LEU A 59 3.62 -4.65 -2.70
C LEU A 59 2.58 -5.33 -3.60
N HIS A 60 2.56 -6.66 -3.64
CA HIS A 60 1.67 -7.48 -4.49
C HIS A 60 0.17 -7.31 -4.20
N ARG A 61 -0.20 -6.66 -3.10
CA ARG A 61 -1.60 -6.22 -2.86
C ARG A 61 -2.03 -5.10 -3.79
N THR A 62 -1.06 -4.44 -4.44
CA THR A 62 -1.27 -3.38 -5.42
C THR A 62 -1.40 -4.01 -6.80
N ALA A 63 -2.52 -3.74 -7.50
CA ALA A 63 -2.74 -4.25 -8.84
C ALA A 63 -1.60 -3.84 -9.80
N GLY A 64 -1.19 -4.76 -10.68
CA GLY A 64 -0.15 -4.51 -11.67
C GLY A 64 1.28 -4.52 -11.10
N THR A 65 1.51 -5.12 -9.92
CA THR A 65 2.85 -5.28 -9.34
C THR A 65 3.30 -6.74 -9.22
N GLY A 66 2.51 -7.70 -9.70
CA GLY A 66 2.75 -9.13 -9.52
C GLY A 66 4.06 -9.64 -10.12
N ASP A 67 4.61 -8.95 -11.13
CA ASP A 67 5.87 -9.31 -11.77
C ASP A 67 7.11 -8.79 -10.99
N LEU A 68 6.93 -7.93 -9.98
CA LEU A 68 8.02 -7.37 -9.18
C LEU A 68 8.33 -8.30 -8.01
N ASP A 69 9.47 -8.97 -8.02
CA ASP A 69 9.83 -10.01 -7.05
C ASP A 69 11.01 -9.62 -6.13
N THR A 70 11.61 -8.45 -6.36
CA THR A 70 12.85 -8.02 -5.71
C THR A 70 12.67 -6.68 -5.01
N LEU A 71 12.81 -6.67 -3.68
CA LEU A 71 12.84 -5.44 -2.90
C LEU A 71 14.27 -4.86 -2.93
N ILE A 72 14.43 -3.67 -3.49
CA ILE A 72 15.74 -3.03 -3.66
C ILE A 72 16.03 -2.09 -2.49
N TRP A 73 15.04 -1.31 -2.08
CA TRP A 73 15.16 -0.37 -0.97
C TRP A 73 13.78 -0.02 -0.39
N CYS A 74 13.69 0.21 0.93
CA CYS A 74 12.47 0.69 1.58
C CYS A 74 12.77 1.33 2.94
N ASP A 75 12.02 2.37 3.30
CA ASP A 75 12.11 3.06 4.60
C ASP A 75 10.79 3.02 5.41
N GLY A 76 9.80 2.30 4.91
CA GLY A 76 8.47 2.16 5.52
C GLY A 76 7.41 3.08 4.92
N LEU A 77 7.79 4.16 4.23
CA LEU A 77 6.87 5.07 3.52
C LEU A 77 7.14 5.11 2.02
N TRP A 78 8.36 4.78 1.62
CA TRP A 78 8.83 4.72 0.25
C TRP A 78 9.45 3.36 -0.04
N MET A 79 9.32 2.91 -1.29
CA MET A 79 9.83 1.63 -1.73
C MET A 79 10.38 1.74 -3.16
N ARG A 80 11.49 1.04 -3.40
CA ARG A 80 11.98 0.70 -4.73
C ARG A 80 11.97 -0.81 -4.88
N ALA A 81 11.28 -1.29 -5.91
CA ALA A 81 11.17 -2.71 -6.19
C ALA A 81 11.35 -2.97 -7.69
N GLY A 82 11.83 -4.16 -8.03
CA GLY A 82 12.07 -4.56 -9.41
C GLY A 82 11.73 -6.02 -9.64
N GLN A 83 11.86 -6.41 -10.90
CA GLN A 83 11.83 -7.81 -11.32
C GLN A 83 13.27 -8.31 -11.52
N TRP A 84 13.59 -9.44 -10.91
CA TRP A 84 14.92 -10.05 -10.94
C TRP A 84 15.42 -10.22 -12.38
N GLN A 85 16.69 -9.86 -12.62
CA GLN A 85 17.35 -9.95 -13.94
C GLN A 85 16.67 -9.17 -15.07
N THR A 86 15.92 -8.12 -14.76
CA THR A 86 15.36 -7.20 -15.76
C THR A 86 15.68 -5.74 -15.40
N ASP A 87 15.40 -4.84 -16.34
CA ASP A 87 15.41 -3.39 -16.13
C ASP A 87 14.07 -2.85 -15.59
N ASN A 88 13.08 -3.73 -15.37
CA ASN A 88 11.78 -3.37 -14.82
C ASN A 88 11.92 -3.05 -13.33
N VAL A 89 12.13 -1.76 -13.04
CA VAL A 89 12.25 -1.22 -11.70
C VAL A 89 11.30 -0.04 -11.51
N ARG A 90 10.55 -0.05 -10.43
CA ARG A 90 9.52 0.96 -10.11
C ARG A 90 9.69 1.48 -8.70
N ASN A 91 9.22 2.71 -8.49
CA ASN A 91 9.26 3.39 -7.21
C ASN A 91 7.83 3.55 -6.70
N PHE A 92 7.65 3.50 -5.39
CA PHE A 92 6.35 3.56 -4.76
C PHE A 92 6.39 4.41 -3.49
N TYR A 93 5.24 5.00 -3.16
CA TYR A 93 4.99 5.61 -1.86
C TYR A 93 3.76 4.97 -1.21
N LEU A 94 3.72 4.94 0.11
CA LEU A 94 2.62 4.38 0.86
C LEU A 94 1.46 5.39 0.93
N GLY A 95 0.41 5.14 0.16
CA GLY A 95 -0.79 5.98 0.11
C GLY A 95 -1.92 5.39 0.94
N GLY A 96 -1.88 5.59 2.26
CA GLY A 96 -2.77 4.91 3.21
C GLY A 96 -2.22 3.52 3.54
N TYR A 97 -2.87 2.47 3.06
CA TYR A 97 -2.48 1.07 3.33
C TYR A 97 -2.03 0.30 2.07
N LEU A 98 -1.95 0.97 0.93
CA LEU A 98 -1.50 0.40 -0.34
C LEU A 98 -0.35 1.20 -0.90
N TRP A 99 0.57 0.49 -1.53
CA TRP A 99 1.62 1.09 -2.32
C TRP A 99 1.01 1.74 -3.56
N ARG A 100 1.49 2.93 -3.88
CA ARG A 100 1.10 3.69 -5.07
C ARG A 100 2.33 3.94 -5.90
N ASP A 101 2.19 3.76 -7.20
CA ASP A 101 3.27 4.00 -8.14
C ASP A 101 3.72 5.46 -8.08
N PHE A 102 5.02 5.68 -8.07
CA PHE A 102 5.67 6.97 -8.21
C PHE A 102 6.36 6.98 -9.57
N PRO A 103 5.62 7.25 -10.66
CA PRO A 103 6.17 7.19 -12.01
C PRO A 103 7.16 8.31 -12.24
N ALA A 104 8.08 8.10 -13.18
CA ALA A 104 8.95 9.14 -13.70
C ALA A 104 8.14 10.29 -14.34
N ASP A 105 8.72 11.48 -14.32
CA ASP A 105 8.14 12.66 -14.97
C ASP A 105 8.43 12.68 -16.49
N GLY A 106 9.48 11.98 -16.90
CA GLY A 106 9.87 11.85 -18.30
C GLY A 106 11.04 10.91 -18.48
N THR A 107 11.75 11.10 -19.58
CA THR A 107 12.94 10.34 -19.96
C THR A 107 14.07 11.31 -20.23
N SER A 108 15.26 11.05 -19.68
CA SER A 108 16.47 11.84 -19.96
C SER A 108 16.82 11.74 -21.44
N GLU A 109 17.09 12.88 -22.08
CA GLU A 109 17.51 12.89 -23.49
C GLU A 109 18.93 12.34 -23.63
N ALA A 110 19.78 12.54 -22.61
CA ALA A 110 21.16 12.09 -22.64
C ALA A 110 21.30 10.57 -22.53
N THR A 111 20.42 9.91 -21.77
CA THR A 111 20.58 8.49 -21.43
C THR A 111 19.43 7.59 -21.85
N GLY A 112 18.26 8.15 -22.16
CA GLY A 112 17.06 7.37 -22.45
C GLY A 112 16.43 6.69 -21.22
N TYR A 113 16.94 6.93 -20.01
CA TYR A 113 16.39 6.37 -18.78
C TYR A 113 15.32 7.28 -18.15
N PRO A 114 14.40 6.71 -17.35
CA PRO A 114 13.39 7.49 -16.64
C PRO A 114 14.01 8.55 -15.71
N CYS A 115 13.45 9.76 -15.72
CA CYS A 115 13.93 10.88 -14.92
C CYS A 115 12.80 11.52 -14.11
N TYR A 116 13.16 12.26 -13.06
CA TYR A 116 12.25 12.91 -12.11
C TYR A 116 12.60 14.39 -12.00
N THR A 117 11.60 15.26 -11.97
CA THR A 117 11.79 16.70 -11.82
C THR A 117 12.17 17.03 -10.37
N GLN A 118 13.21 17.85 -10.20
CA GLN A 118 13.67 18.28 -8.87
C GLN A 118 12.53 18.85 -8.03
N GLY A 119 11.70 19.72 -8.61
CA GLY A 119 10.57 20.34 -7.93
C GLY A 119 9.50 19.36 -7.45
N ARG A 120 9.30 18.22 -8.12
CA ARG A 120 8.40 17.16 -7.62
C ARG A 120 9.05 16.36 -6.50
N LEU A 121 10.32 16.02 -6.63
CA LEU A 121 11.05 15.32 -5.55
C LEU A 121 11.02 16.11 -4.24
N ASP A 122 11.18 17.43 -4.32
CA ASP A 122 11.14 18.33 -3.17
C ASP A 122 9.73 18.49 -2.61
N ARG A 123 8.72 18.67 -3.46
CA ARG A 123 7.33 18.84 -3.02
C ARG A 123 6.74 17.62 -2.32
N GLU A 124 7.13 16.42 -2.77
CA GLU A 124 6.64 15.15 -2.22
C GLU A 124 7.52 14.63 -1.07
N ASP A 125 8.48 15.43 -0.59
CA ASP A 125 9.41 15.07 0.48
C ASP A 125 10.10 13.71 0.26
N VAL A 126 10.52 13.44 -0.99
CA VAL A 126 11.15 12.17 -1.36
C VAL A 126 12.44 11.98 -0.55
N PRO A 127 12.62 10.86 0.18
CA PRO A 127 13.74 10.68 1.10
C PRO A 127 15.07 10.53 0.36
N ALA A 128 16.15 10.99 1.00
CA ALA A 128 17.50 10.96 0.44
C ALA A 128 17.94 9.54 0.01
N GLY A 129 17.52 8.52 0.77
CA GLY A 129 17.80 7.11 0.44
C GLY A 129 17.20 6.68 -0.90
N LEU A 130 15.97 7.10 -1.21
CA LEU A 130 15.37 6.83 -2.52
C LEU A 130 16.00 7.71 -3.60
N ARG A 131 16.24 9.00 -3.32
CA ARG A 131 16.84 9.95 -4.27
C ARG A 131 18.19 9.48 -4.82
N ALA A 132 18.97 8.72 -4.04
CA ALA A 132 20.23 8.14 -4.49
C ALA A 132 20.08 7.18 -5.69
N TYR A 133 18.88 6.66 -5.94
CA TYR A 133 18.57 5.79 -7.10
C TYR A 133 17.89 6.52 -8.26
N LEU A 134 17.55 7.81 -8.11
CA LEU A 134 16.76 8.54 -9.08
C LEU A 134 17.65 9.46 -9.92
N MET A 135 17.34 9.54 -11.21
CA MET A 135 17.91 10.53 -12.10
C MET A 135 17.03 11.77 -12.12
N VAL A 136 17.63 12.95 -11.96
CA VAL A 136 16.92 14.22 -12.13
C VAL A 136 16.83 14.54 -13.62
N CYS A 137 15.66 14.98 -14.10
CA CYS A 137 15.52 15.39 -15.50
C CYS A 137 16.41 16.59 -15.80
N GLU A 138 16.98 16.65 -17.00
CA GLU A 138 17.65 17.85 -17.47
C GLU A 138 16.62 18.99 -17.58
N ASP A 139 16.96 20.18 -17.11
CA ASP A 139 16.16 21.36 -17.42
C ASP A 139 16.16 21.55 -18.94
N ALA A 140 14.97 21.67 -19.56
CA ALA A 140 14.86 22.00 -20.97
C ALA A 140 15.63 23.30 -21.22
N ARG A 141 16.75 23.21 -21.93
CA ARG A 141 17.58 24.36 -22.31
C ARG A 141 16.87 25.27 -23.29
#